data_AF-A0A6A4LT03-F1
#
_entry.id   AF-A0A6A4LT03-F1
#
_cell.length_a   1.000
_cell.length_b   1.000
_cell.length_c   1.000
_cell.angle_alpha   90.00
_cell.angle_beta   90.00
_cell.angle_gamma   90.00
#
_symmetry.space_group_name_H-M   'P 1'
#
loop_
_entity.id
_entity.type
_entity.pdbx_description
1 polymer ?
#
loop_
_entity_poly.entity_id
_entity_poly.type
_entity_poly.pdbx_seq_one_letter_code
_entity_poly.pdbx_strand_id
1 'polypeptide(L)'
;MQGMVMLCISAFHQIPEDMTGMYFVPVVLLIAVGRAGGVPILEGFLVGQLTAHEPSELDKDEGRVYARKTVWWITASLLCKLSTPWIFGHAGWRVIFICSTSVMGIGYLLFLGCIPLYHRSVDDAAAANTDLERAARWEGDTFVTASDPPPMDDSSKSTEKNQECSTVNKEGEGEEEEGEGRSLVEQWKALSVMIPMWTTFLVFGLVLSTGDAFFAEQGYLMARNKMDIYVVIMIGKIIRATSSFFTSILLKRVPKRLNTLRIIVGIWTAMVLSVFCCSVAWRVEFRRLEPGLTMNTMRLAPQYCLLGLMEGIGRQGLDLFFEVQVSGAGSPTL
;
A
#
# COMPACT_ATOMS: atom_id res chain seq x y z
N MET A 1 -9.27 15.57 7.16
CA MET A 1 -10.38 16.51 7.48
C MET A 1 -10.22 17.84 6.76
N GLN A 2 -9.11 18.57 6.96
CA GLN A 2 -8.93 19.92 6.41
C GLN A 2 -9.01 20.00 4.86
N GLY A 3 -8.50 19.00 4.13
CA GLY A 3 -8.55 18.99 2.66
C GLY A 3 -9.97 18.89 2.08
N MET A 4 -10.87 18.09 2.67
CA MET A 4 -12.26 18.01 2.19
C MET A 4 -13.09 19.23 2.58
N VAL A 5 -12.82 19.83 3.74
CA VAL A 5 -13.46 21.10 4.15
C VAL A 5 -13.04 22.23 3.22
N MET A 6 -11.77 22.29 2.82
CA MET A 6 -11.28 23.23 1.81
C MET A 6 -11.93 22.98 0.44
N LEU A 7 -12.08 21.73 -0.04
CA LEU A 7 -12.84 21.44 -1.28
C LEU A 7 -14.30 21.90 -1.19
N CYS A 8 -14.94 21.70 -0.04
CA CYS A 8 -16.30 22.17 0.19
C CYS A 8 -16.36 23.70 0.09
N ILE A 9 -15.46 24.42 0.78
CA ILE A 9 -15.37 25.88 0.73
C ILE A 9 -15.05 26.36 -0.70
N SER A 10 -14.18 25.69 -1.44
CA SER A 10 -13.86 25.96 -2.85
C SER A 10 -15.02 25.65 -3.81
N ALA A 11 -15.94 24.75 -3.46
CA ALA A 11 -17.16 24.50 -4.24
C ALA A 11 -18.28 25.51 -3.93
N PHE A 12 -18.22 26.17 -2.77
CA PHE A 12 -19.16 27.19 -2.33
C PHE A 12 -18.74 28.61 -2.77
N HIS A 13 -17.45 28.93 -2.71
CA HIS A 13 -16.90 30.13 -3.32
C HIS A 13 -16.60 29.85 -4.79
N GLN A 14 -17.24 30.56 -5.72
CA GLN A 14 -16.79 30.63 -7.11
C GLN A 14 -15.38 31.26 -7.13
N ILE A 15 -14.36 30.43 -7.00
CA ILE A 15 -12.97 30.87 -7.14
C ILE A 15 -12.79 31.29 -8.61
N PRO A 16 -12.28 32.50 -8.89
CA PRO A 16 -11.97 32.92 -10.25
C PRO A 16 -11.03 31.90 -10.92
N GLU A 17 -11.24 31.60 -12.20
CA GLU A 17 -10.58 30.48 -12.90
C GLU A 17 -9.05 30.49 -12.77
N ASP A 18 -8.48 31.69 -12.69
CA ASP A 18 -7.06 32.01 -12.53
C ASP A 18 -6.45 31.59 -11.18
N MET A 19 -7.24 31.38 -10.12
CA MET A 19 -6.76 30.91 -8.81
C MET A 19 -7.08 29.42 -8.54
N THR A 20 -7.78 28.76 -9.46
CA THR A 20 -8.25 27.37 -9.27
C THR A 20 -7.09 26.39 -9.14
N GLY A 21 -6.04 26.55 -9.96
CA GLY A 21 -4.86 25.67 -9.91
C GLY A 21 -4.06 25.77 -8.61
N MET A 22 -3.97 26.96 -8.02
CA MET A 22 -3.15 27.22 -6.82
C MET A 22 -3.75 26.57 -5.57
N TYR A 23 -5.07 26.50 -5.45
CA TYR A 23 -5.74 25.88 -4.31
C TYR A 23 -6.04 24.39 -4.51
N PHE A 24 -6.29 23.96 -5.74
CA PHE A 24 -6.68 22.58 -6.02
C PHE A 24 -5.54 21.58 -5.74
N VAL A 25 -4.31 21.88 -6.17
CA VAL A 25 -3.14 21.01 -5.98
C VAL A 25 -2.83 20.72 -4.49
N PRO A 26 -2.65 21.72 -3.61
CA PRO A 26 -2.36 21.46 -2.20
C PRO A 26 -3.51 20.75 -1.50
N VAL A 27 -4.76 21.02 -1.89
CA VAL A 27 -5.93 20.36 -1.31
C VAL A 27 -5.97 18.87 -1.69
N VAL A 28 -5.73 18.53 -2.97
CA VAL A 28 -5.64 17.14 -3.43
C VAL A 28 -4.48 16.42 -2.75
N LEU A 29 -3.32 17.08 -2.63
CA LEU A 29 -2.15 16.53 -1.92
C LEU A 29 -2.49 16.21 -0.46
N LEU A 30 -3.17 17.12 0.24
CA LEU A 30 -3.55 16.92 1.64
C LEU A 30 -4.54 15.76 1.80
N ILE A 31 -5.46 15.58 0.86
CA ILE A 31 -6.38 14.43 0.84
C ILE A 31 -5.61 13.13 0.59
N ALA A 32 -4.65 13.13 -0.33
CA ALA A 32 -3.81 11.97 -0.62
C ALA A 32 -2.98 11.57 0.60
N VAL A 33 -2.30 12.52 1.23
CA VAL A 33 -1.53 12.29 2.48
C VAL A 33 -2.43 11.78 3.59
N GLY A 34 -3.60 12.40 3.78
CA GLY A 34 -4.56 11.96 4.81
C GLY A 34 -5.08 10.54 4.58
N ARG A 35 -5.28 10.12 3.32
CA ARG A 35 -5.67 8.74 3.00
C ARG A 35 -4.53 7.76 3.15
N ALA A 36 -3.34 8.10 2.66
CA ALA A 36 -2.16 7.23 2.72
C ALA A 36 -1.71 6.98 4.17
N GLY A 37 -1.70 8.01 5.02
CA GLY A 37 -1.35 7.87 6.43
C GLY A 37 -2.47 7.27 7.29
N GLY A 38 -3.74 7.60 7.00
CA GLY A 38 -4.85 7.20 7.86
C GLY A 38 -5.20 5.71 7.80
N VAL A 39 -5.15 5.09 6.62
CA VAL A 39 -5.56 3.69 6.42
C VAL A 39 -4.71 2.70 7.24
N PRO A 40 -3.37 2.66 7.12
CA PRO A 40 -2.56 1.68 7.85
C PRO A 40 -2.61 1.88 9.37
N ILE A 41 -2.65 3.14 9.83
CA ILE A 41 -2.73 3.47 11.26
C ILE A 41 -4.06 2.98 11.85
N LEU A 42 -5.17 3.22 11.15
CA LEU A 42 -6.49 2.81 11.62
C LEU A 42 -6.66 1.29 11.59
N GLU A 43 -6.14 0.62 10.58
CA GLU A 43 -6.17 -0.84 10.51
C GLU A 43 -5.35 -1.48 11.62
N GLY A 44 -4.12 -1.00 11.87
CA GLY A 44 -3.28 -1.47 12.98
C GLY A 44 -3.95 -1.25 14.34
N PHE A 45 -4.51 -0.06 14.57
CA PHE A 45 -5.26 0.26 15.77
C PHE A 45 -6.48 -0.65 15.97
N LEU A 46 -7.28 -0.85 14.92
CA LEU A 46 -8.49 -1.68 14.98
C LEU A 46 -8.16 -3.15 15.25
N VAL A 47 -7.08 -3.68 14.64
CA VAL A 47 -6.60 -5.04 14.92
C VAL A 47 -6.16 -5.15 16.38
N GLY A 48 -5.36 -4.21 16.89
CA GLY A 48 -4.95 -4.19 18.29
C GLY A 48 -6.13 -4.17 19.27
N GLN A 49 -7.15 -3.35 19.02
CA GLN A 49 -8.37 -3.33 19.84
C GLN A 49 -9.17 -4.63 19.76
N LEU A 50 -9.27 -5.24 18.57
CA LEU A 50 -10.02 -6.48 18.40
C LEU A 50 -9.32 -7.67 19.07
N THR A 51 -7.99 -7.72 19.00
CA THR A 51 -7.17 -8.74 19.67
C THR A 51 -7.25 -8.60 21.20
N ALA A 52 -7.23 -7.38 21.73
CA ALA A 52 -7.33 -7.13 23.17
C ALA A 52 -8.69 -7.53 23.77
N HIS A 53 -9.76 -7.56 22.96
CA HIS A 53 -11.12 -7.85 23.44
C HIS A 53 -11.56 -9.32 23.20
N GLU A 54 -10.71 -10.16 22.62
CA GLU A 54 -11.05 -11.57 22.32
C GLU A 54 -10.73 -12.49 23.52
N PRO A 55 -11.73 -13.14 24.15
CA PRO A 55 -11.51 -13.95 25.34
C PRO A 55 -10.89 -15.32 24.97
N SER A 56 -9.65 -15.56 25.42
CA SER A 56 -8.96 -16.86 25.54
C SER A 56 -8.66 -17.68 24.25
N GLU A 57 -7.39 -18.05 24.14
CA GLU A 57 -6.66 -18.82 23.11
C GLU A 57 -7.15 -20.25 22.76
N LEU A 58 -8.29 -20.75 23.28
CA LEU A 58 -8.59 -22.20 23.19
C LEU A 58 -9.55 -22.66 22.08
N ASP A 59 -10.22 -21.74 21.36
CA ASP A 59 -11.17 -22.10 20.28
C ASP A 59 -11.11 -21.11 19.10
N LYS A 60 -9.91 -20.70 18.70
CA LYS A 60 -9.73 -19.77 17.56
C LYS A 60 -9.56 -20.55 16.26
N ASP A 61 -10.66 -20.81 15.56
CA ASP A 61 -10.62 -20.94 14.11
C ASP A 61 -10.41 -19.53 13.51
N GLU A 62 -9.19 -18.97 13.65
CA GLU A 62 -8.79 -17.65 13.11
C GLU A 62 -9.21 -17.49 11.63
N GLY A 63 -9.19 -18.61 10.89
CA GLY A 63 -9.61 -18.69 9.50
C GLY A 63 -11.07 -18.33 9.27
N ARG A 64 -11.96 -18.64 10.23
CA ARG A 64 -13.40 -18.40 10.16
C ARG A 64 -13.78 -16.98 10.56
N VAL A 65 -13.14 -16.40 11.57
CA VAL A 65 -13.36 -15.00 11.98
C VAL A 65 -12.91 -14.05 10.89
N TYR A 66 -11.70 -14.27 10.34
CA TYR A 66 -11.20 -13.49 9.21
C TYR A 66 -12.11 -13.66 7.97
N ALA A 67 -12.58 -14.88 7.66
CA ALA A 67 -13.51 -15.10 6.56
C ALA A 67 -14.82 -14.31 6.73
N ARG A 68 -15.42 -14.32 7.93
CA ARG A 68 -16.63 -13.55 8.21
C ARG A 68 -16.38 -12.05 8.06
N LYS A 69 -15.28 -11.53 8.61
CA LYS A 69 -14.88 -10.12 8.46
C LYS A 69 -14.76 -9.74 6.98
N THR A 70 -14.05 -10.53 6.18
CA THR A 70 -13.92 -10.30 4.74
C THR A 70 -15.26 -10.31 4.03
N VAL A 71 -16.13 -11.29 4.32
CA VAL A 71 -17.47 -11.38 3.70
C VAL A 71 -18.34 -10.19 4.08
N TRP A 72 -18.39 -9.80 5.36
CA TRP A 72 -19.15 -8.65 5.83
C TRP A 72 -18.65 -7.34 5.23
N TRP A 73 -17.32 -7.17 5.18
CA TRP A 73 -16.69 -5.99 4.60
C TRP A 73 -16.99 -5.86 3.11
N ILE A 74 -16.91 -6.96 2.36
CA ILE A 74 -17.21 -6.99 0.93
C ILE A 74 -18.70 -6.77 0.70
N THR A 75 -19.57 -7.39 1.49
CA THR A 75 -21.02 -7.22 1.39
C THR A 75 -21.41 -5.76 1.65
N ALA A 76 -20.87 -5.15 2.71
CA ALA A 76 -21.07 -3.73 3.00
C ALA A 76 -20.54 -2.83 1.85
N SER A 77 -19.36 -3.15 1.31
CA SER A 77 -18.77 -2.44 0.18
C SER A 77 -19.64 -2.54 -1.07
N LEU A 78 -20.16 -3.73 -1.39
CA LEU A 78 -21.03 -3.96 -2.54
C LEU A 78 -22.37 -3.24 -2.39
N LEU A 79 -23.00 -3.32 -1.22
CA LEU A 79 -24.24 -2.60 -0.93
C LEU A 79 -24.07 -1.09 -1.08
N CYS A 80 -22.98 -0.52 -0.53
CA CYS A 80 -22.67 0.90 -0.64
C CYS A 80 -22.42 1.33 -2.09
N LYS A 81 -21.67 0.53 -2.85
CA LYS A 81 -21.47 0.80 -4.28
C LYS A 81 -22.81 0.77 -5.01
N LEU A 82 -23.62 -0.28 -4.84
CA LEU A 82 -24.90 -0.46 -5.55
C LEU A 82 -25.93 0.62 -5.24
N SER A 83 -25.93 1.16 -4.01
CA SER A 83 -26.84 2.24 -3.62
C SER A 83 -26.39 3.63 -4.11
N THR A 84 -25.10 3.82 -4.40
CA THR A 84 -24.51 5.13 -4.77
C THR A 84 -25.22 5.81 -5.96
N PRO A 85 -25.54 5.13 -7.09
CA PRO A 85 -26.22 5.78 -8.22
C PRO A 85 -27.65 6.25 -7.90
N TRP A 86 -28.34 5.54 -7.00
CA TRP A 86 -29.70 5.92 -6.58
C TRP A 86 -29.69 7.14 -5.66
N ILE A 87 -28.70 7.23 -4.79
CA ILE A 87 -28.56 8.34 -3.82
C ILE A 87 -27.99 9.59 -4.50
N PHE A 88 -26.98 9.41 -5.36
CA PHE A 88 -26.21 10.53 -5.90
C PHE A 88 -26.36 10.76 -7.41
N GLY A 89 -27.04 9.88 -8.14
CA GLY A 89 -27.20 10.01 -9.60
C GLY A 89 -27.98 11.24 -10.06
N HIS A 90 -28.82 11.80 -9.18
CA HIS A 90 -29.54 13.06 -9.40
C HIS A 90 -29.04 14.20 -8.49
N ALA A 91 -28.12 13.91 -7.57
CA ALA A 91 -27.62 14.89 -6.63
C ALA A 91 -26.59 15.81 -7.30
N GLY A 92 -26.70 17.12 -7.06
CA GLY A 92 -25.68 18.07 -7.47
C GLY A 92 -24.38 17.85 -6.69
N TRP A 93 -23.24 18.23 -7.29
CA TRP A 93 -21.90 18.13 -6.67
C TRP A 93 -21.86 18.71 -5.25
N ARG A 94 -22.56 19.83 -5.01
CA ARG A 94 -22.69 20.44 -3.68
C ARG A 94 -23.22 19.47 -2.62
N VAL A 95 -24.30 18.75 -2.92
CA VAL A 95 -24.91 17.79 -1.98
C VAL A 95 -23.97 16.62 -1.70
N ILE A 96 -23.31 16.10 -2.75
CA ILE A 96 -22.33 15.01 -2.64
C ILE A 96 -21.18 15.40 -1.68
N PHE A 97 -20.62 16.59 -1.85
CA PHE A 97 -19.52 17.08 -1.02
C PHE A 97 -19.95 17.35 0.44
N ILE A 98 -21.14 17.92 0.66
CA ILE A 98 -21.69 18.12 2.01
C ILE A 98 -21.87 16.78 2.71
N CYS A 99 -22.53 15.80 2.06
CA CYS A 99 -22.73 14.47 2.63
C CYS A 99 -21.39 13.79 2.97
N SER A 100 -20.39 13.84 2.08
CA SER A 100 -19.06 13.28 2.33
C SER A 100 -18.37 13.95 3.53
N THR A 101 -18.44 15.27 3.62
CA THR A 101 -17.84 16.05 4.71
C THR A 101 -18.52 15.75 6.04
N SER A 102 -19.85 15.66 6.06
CA SER A 102 -20.63 15.32 7.26
C SER A 102 -20.34 13.90 7.76
N VAL A 103 -20.31 12.91 6.87
CA VAL A 103 -20.00 11.51 7.25
C VAL A 103 -18.61 11.38 7.84
N MET A 104 -17.60 12.01 7.21
CA MET A 104 -16.24 12.04 7.74
C MET A 104 -16.17 12.81 9.07
N GLY A 105 -16.87 13.95 9.16
CA GLY A 105 -17.06 14.79 10.36
C GLY A 105 -17.54 14.00 11.57
N ILE A 106 -18.67 13.31 11.39
CA ILE A 106 -19.30 12.49 12.42
C ILE A 106 -18.39 11.33 12.82
N GLY A 107 -17.78 10.63 11.85
CA GLY A 107 -16.87 9.51 12.14
C GLY A 107 -15.66 9.93 13.01
N TYR A 108 -15.09 11.10 12.75
CA TYR A 108 -14.01 11.65 13.59
C TYR A 108 -14.49 12.03 15.00
N LEU A 109 -15.65 12.68 15.13
CA LEU A 109 -16.20 13.03 16.43
C LEU A 109 -16.52 11.79 17.27
N LEU A 110 -17.05 10.73 16.65
CA LEU A 110 -17.24 9.44 17.30
C LEU A 110 -15.91 8.81 17.69
N PHE A 111 -14.90 8.85 16.81
CA PHE A 111 -13.57 8.32 17.11
C PHE A 111 -12.95 9.02 18.33
N LEU A 112 -13.07 10.36 18.42
CA LEU A 112 -12.63 11.15 19.57
C LEU A 112 -13.46 10.86 20.84
N GLY A 113 -14.78 10.76 20.70
CA GLY A 113 -15.68 10.45 21.82
C GLY A 113 -15.49 9.05 22.40
N CYS A 114 -14.99 8.11 21.58
CA CYS A 114 -14.66 6.75 21.99
C CYS A 114 -13.22 6.58 22.51
N ILE A 115 -12.36 7.62 22.48
CA ILE A 115 -11.03 7.61 23.10
C ILE A 115 -11.01 7.04 24.53
N PRO A 116 -11.89 7.46 25.45
CA PRO A 116 -11.91 6.93 26.82
C PRO A 116 -12.34 5.46 26.92
N LEU A 117 -12.93 4.89 25.86
CA LEU A 117 -13.35 3.49 25.80
C LEU A 117 -12.30 2.58 25.13
N TYR A 118 -11.27 3.15 24.50
CA TYR A 118 -10.22 2.36 23.86
C TYR A 118 -9.29 1.77 24.90
N HIS A 119 -9.04 0.46 24.78
CA HIS A 119 -8.13 -0.24 25.67
C HIS A 119 -6.70 0.20 25.35
N ARG A 120 -6.02 0.80 26.33
CA ARG A 120 -4.59 1.12 26.22
C ARG A 120 -3.82 -0.15 26.56
N SER A 121 -3.28 -0.83 25.55
CA SER A 121 -2.31 -1.91 25.71
C SER A 121 -1.19 -1.41 26.64
N VAL A 122 -1.11 -2.00 27.83
CA VAL A 122 -0.04 -1.73 28.80
C VAL A 122 1.33 -2.11 28.21
N ASP A 123 1.33 -3.02 27.24
CA ASP A 123 2.52 -3.53 26.55
C ASP A 123 3.15 -2.51 25.59
N ASP A 124 2.36 -1.67 24.91
CA ASP A 124 2.91 -0.67 23.96
C ASP A 124 3.57 0.51 24.69
N ALA A 125 3.10 0.84 25.89
CA ALA A 125 3.75 1.83 26.74
C ALA A 125 5.09 1.31 27.30
N ALA A 126 5.16 0.02 27.61
CA ALA A 126 6.41 -0.63 28.05
C ALA A 126 7.42 -0.78 26.89
N ALA A 127 6.94 -1.13 25.69
CA ALA A 127 7.77 -1.21 24.47
C ALA A 127 8.31 0.17 24.06
N ALA A 128 7.47 1.22 24.06
CA ALA A 128 7.91 2.57 23.76
C ALA A 128 8.92 3.12 24.78
N ASN A 129 8.73 2.81 26.07
CA ASN A 129 9.67 3.19 27.12
C ASN A 129 11.01 2.44 26.96
N THR A 130 11.00 1.15 26.61
CA THR A 130 12.24 0.38 26.39
C THR A 130 12.98 0.80 25.13
N ASP A 131 12.30 1.21 24.06
CA ASP A 131 12.95 1.74 22.86
C ASP A 131 13.50 3.17 23.06
N LEU A 132 12.81 4.01 23.83
CA LEU A 132 13.34 5.29 24.30
C LEU A 132 14.58 5.10 25.21
N GLU A 133 14.56 4.11 26.10
CA GLU A 133 15.72 3.76 26.93
C GLU A 133 16.89 3.20 26.09
N ARG A 134 16.62 2.42 25.04
CA ARG A 134 17.65 1.94 24.10
C ARG A 134 18.24 3.06 23.25
N ALA A 135 17.41 4.00 22.77
CA ALA A 135 17.86 5.17 22.04
C ALA A 135 18.70 6.09 22.94
N ALA A 136 18.27 6.33 24.18
CA ALA A 136 19.04 7.10 25.16
C ALA A 136 20.35 6.42 25.57
N ARG A 137 20.39 5.08 25.60
CA ARG A 137 21.61 4.30 25.86
C ARG A 137 22.62 4.40 24.70
N TRP A 138 22.15 4.40 23.45
CA TRP A 138 23.01 4.58 22.27
C TRP A 138 23.71 5.95 22.24
N GLU A 139 23.02 6.99 22.71
CA GLU A 139 23.60 8.33 22.82
C GLU A 139 24.66 8.45 23.94
N GLY A 140 24.57 7.60 24.98
CA GLY A 140 25.55 7.52 26.07
C GLY A 140 26.81 6.72 25.73
N ASP A 141 26.68 5.64 24.96
CA ASP A 141 27.80 4.74 24.62
C ASP A 141 28.70 5.32 23.51
N THR A 142 28.25 6.35 22.78
CA THR A 142 29.05 7.04 21.75
C THR A 142 30.02 8.07 22.35
N PHE A 143 29.94 8.40 23.64
CA PHE A 143 30.79 9.42 24.29
C PHE A 143 31.78 8.88 25.34
N VAL A 144 31.74 7.60 25.70
CA VAL A 144 32.67 7.01 26.69
C VAL A 144 33.34 5.75 26.15
N THR A 145 34.27 5.91 25.22
CA THR A 145 35.37 4.94 24.97
C THR A 145 36.52 5.66 24.27
N ALA A 146 37.11 6.64 24.96
CA ALA A 146 38.42 7.16 24.61
C ALA A 146 39.18 7.48 25.90
N SER A 147 39.68 6.45 26.57
CA SER A 147 40.87 6.39 27.44
C SER A 147 40.68 5.28 28.47
N ASP A 148 41.37 4.16 28.32
CA ASP A 148 42.25 3.58 29.36
C ASP A 148 42.91 2.28 28.86
N PRO A 149 44.22 2.07 29.12
CA PRO A 149 44.97 0.90 28.66
C PRO A 149 44.79 -0.31 29.61
N PRO A 150 44.89 -1.56 29.11
CA PRO A 150 44.76 -2.75 29.94
C PRO A 150 46.03 -3.05 30.75
N PRO A 151 45.93 -3.48 32.03
CA PRO A 151 47.05 -4.00 32.78
C PRO A 151 47.30 -5.49 32.47
N MET A 152 48.58 -5.85 32.49
CA MET A 152 49.14 -7.20 32.30
C MET A 152 48.68 -8.18 33.39
N ASP A 153 48.42 -9.43 32.99
CA ASP A 153 48.38 -10.62 33.85
C ASP A 153 49.14 -11.75 33.13
N ASP A 154 50.13 -12.29 33.84
CA ASP A 154 50.96 -13.45 33.54
C ASP A 154 50.27 -14.75 33.96
N SER A 155 50.07 -15.73 33.05
CA SER A 155 50.44 -17.13 33.34
C SER A 155 50.34 -18.09 32.13
N SER A 156 51.51 -18.58 31.76
CA SER A 156 51.87 -19.90 31.19
C SER A 156 50.81 -20.98 30.90
N LYS A 157 50.80 -21.50 29.65
CA LYS A 157 51.40 -22.81 29.29
C LYS A 157 51.35 -23.12 27.78
N SER A 158 52.53 -23.56 27.33
CA SER A 158 52.97 -24.16 26.06
C SER A 158 52.03 -25.17 25.38
N THR A 159 51.99 -25.16 24.05
CA THR A 159 52.50 -26.29 23.22
C THR A 159 52.83 -25.81 21.79
N GLU A 160 54.10 -25.99 21.45
CA GLU A 160 54.79 -25.82 20.17
C GLU A 160 54.21 -26.66 19.01
N LYS A 161 54.24 -26.11 17.79
CA LYS A 161 54.78 -26.77 16.58
C LYS A 161 54.90 -25.79 15.38
N ASN A 162 56.10 -25.24 15.23
CA ASN A 162 56.97 -25.26 14.04
C ASN A 162 56.41 -24.96 12.62
N GLN A 163 56.94 -23.86 12.05
CA GLN A 163 57.90 -23.85 10.92
C GLN A 163 57.47 -23.06 9.65
N GLU A 164 57.85 -21.77 9.67
CA GLU A 164 58.69 -21.04 8.69
C GLU A 164 58.45 -21.20 7.17
N CYS A 165 58.10 -20.09 6.52
CA CYS A 165 58.91 -19.56 5.41
C CYS A 165 58.75 -18.03 5.29
N SER A 166 59.86 -17.32 5.41
CA SER A 166 60.02 -15.89 5.13
C SER A 166 59.89 -15.60 3.63
N THR A 167 59.35 -14.45 3.24
CA THR A 167 60.17 -13.33 2.73
C THR A 167 59.35 -12.14 2.21
N VAL A 168 59.77 -10.95 2.70
CA VAL A 168 59.84 -9.65 2.01
C VAL A 168 58.59 -8.79 1.98
N ASN A 169 58.64 -7.78 2.85
CA ASN A 169 57.98 -6.48 2.69
C ASN A 169 58.33 -5.84 1.35
N LYS A 170 57.32 -5.39 0.61
CA LYS A 170 57.35 -4.10 -0.08
C LYS A 170 56.00 -3.44 0.12
N GLU A 171 56.01 -2.37 0.92
CA GLU A 171 55.01 -1.32 0.85
C GLU A 171 54.93 -0.79 -0.58
N GLY A 172 53.70 -0.61 -1.04
CA GLY A 172 53.34 0.05 -2.28
C GLY A 172 51.90 0.49 -2.15
N GLU A 173 51.73 1.74 -1.76
CA GLU A 173 50.49 2.51 -1.70
C GLU A 173 49.55 2.17 -2.88
N GLY A 174 48.29 1.87 -2.58
CA GLY A 174 47.27 1.66 -3.61
C GLY A 174 45.96 0.97 -3.20
N GLU A 175 45.82 0.47 -1.97
CA GLU A 175 44.67 -0.39 -1.62
C GLU A 175 43.43 0.33 -1.05
N GLU A 176 43.45 1.65 -0.81
CA GLU A 176 42.26 2.35 -0.27
C GLU A 176 41.19 2.68 -1.34
N GLU A 177 41.55 2.90 -2.61
CA GLU A 177 40.55 3.16 -3.66
C GLU A 177 39.83 1.90 -4.18
N GLU A 178 40.45 0.71 -4.06
CA GLU A 178 39.88 -0.53 -4.60
C GLU A 178 38.75 -1.10 -3.71
N GLY A 179 38.79 -0.80 -2.40
CA GLY A 179 37.74 -1.17 -1.44
C GLY A 179 36.48 -0.30 -1.58
N GLU A 180 36.64 0.99 -1.80
CA GLU A 180 35.51 1.92 -2.00
C GLU A 180 34.79 1.62 -3.32
N GLY A 181 35.54 1.34 -4.39
CA GLY A 181 35.00 0.87 -5.67
C GLY A 181 34.22 -0.45 -5.57
N ARG A 182 34.71 -1.43 -4.79
CA ARG A 182 33.98 -2.70 -4.56
C ARG A 182 32.69 -2.49 -3.76
N SER A 183 32.70 -1.64 -2.74
CA SER A 183 31.49 -1.33 -1.95
C SER A 183 30.44 -0.56 -2.75
N LEU A 184 30.86 0.37 -3.62
CA LEU A 184 29.98 1.05 -4.56
C LEU A 184 29.44 0.06 -5.59
N VAL A 185 30.26 -0.81 -6.18
CA VAL A 185 29.80 -1.82 -7.14
C VAL A 185 28.82 -2.79 -6.50
N GLU A 186 29.00 -3.18 -5.23
CA GLU A 186 28.04 -4.01 -4.49
C GLU A 186 26.73 -3.29 -4.17
N GLN A 187 26.79 -2.01 -3.78
CA GLN A 187 25.60 -1.17 -3.58
C GLN A 187 24.84 -0.96 -4.90
N TRP A 188 25.55 -0.63 -5.98
CA TRP A 188 24.98 -0.50 -7.32
C TRP A 188 24.45 -1.84 -7.85
N LYS A 189 25.06 -2.97 -7.49
CA LYS A 189 24.59 -4.31 -7.84
C LYS A 189 23.29 -4.62 -7.11
N ALA A 190 23.19 -4.35 -5.81
CA ALA A 190 21.95 -4.50 -5.04
C ALA A 190 20.83 -3.59 -5.58
N LEU A 191 21.13 -2.32 -5.88
CA LEU A 191 20.19 -1.38 -6.49
C LEU A 191 19.77 -1.82 -7.90
N SER A 192 20.69 -2.34 -8.72
CA SER A 192 20.42 -2.82 -10.08
C SER A 192 19.47 -4.02 -10.11
N VAL A 193 19.49 -4.85 -9.06
CA VAL A 193 18.56 -5.97 -8.88
C VAL A 193 17.20 -5.49 -8.37
N MET A 194 17.16 -4.42 -7.58
CA MET A 194 15.92 -3.80 -7.12
C MET A 194 15.18 -3.02 -8.23
N ILE A 195 15.90 -2.30 -9.09
CA ILE A 195 15.31 -1.47 -10.18
C ILE A 195 14.24 -2.21 -11.02
N PRO A 196 14.48 -3.42 -11.55
CA PRO A 196 13.45 -4.14 -12.32
C PRO A 196 12.20 -4.48 -11.51
N MET A 197 12.32 -4.70 -10.20
CA MET A 197 11.16 -4.91 -9.33
C MET A 197 10.34 -3.62 -9.17
N TRP A 198 10.98 -2.50 -8.80
CA TRP A 198 10.30 -1.21 -8.63
C TRP A 198 9.63 -0.72 -9.90
N THR A 199 10.28 -0.89 -11.05
CA THR A 199 9.71 -0.48 -12.34
C THR A 199 8.41 -1.24 -12.65
N THR A 200 8.30 -2.54 -12.37
CA THR A 200 7.04 -3.27 -12.56
C THR A 200 5.93 -2.76 -11.64
N PHE A 201 6.24 -2.43 -10.38
CA PHE A 201 5.27 -1.81 -9.48
C PHE A 201 4.84 -0.42 -9.94
N LEU A 202 5.76 0.37 -10.50
CA LEU A 202 5.44 1.67 -11.07
C LEU A 202 4.54 1.54 -12.31
N VAL A 203 4.81 0.58 -13.20
CA VAL A 203 3.95 0.33 -14.37
C VAL A 203 2.56 -0.09 -13.94
N PHE A 204 2.44 -0.96 -12.93
CA PHE A 204 1.14 -1.33 -12.38
C PHE A 204 0.40 -0.17 -11.72
N GLY A 205 1.10 0.63 -10.91
CA GLY A 205 0.56 1.85 -10.31
C GLY A 205 0.11 2.86 -11.36
N LEU A 206 0.88 3.00 -12.46
CA LEU A 206 0.54 3.85 -13.59
C LEU A 206 -0.75 3.38 -14.27
N VAL A 207 -0.92 2.08 -14.54
CA VAL A 207 -2.15 1.56 -15.16
C VAL A 207 -3.35 1.74 -14.24
N LEU A 208 -3.20 1.57 -12.92
CA LEU A 208 -4.26 1.87 -11.95
C LEU A 208 -4.65 3.35 -12.00
N SER A 209 -3.66 4.25 -11.97
CA SER A 209 -3.91 5.70 -12.03
C SER A 209 -4.55 6.12 -13.36
N THR A 210 -4.11 5.53 -14.47
CA THR A 210 -4.70 5.73 -15.80
C THR A 210 -6.15 5.25 -15.84
N GLY A 211 -6.47 4.14 -15.18
CA GLY A 211 -7.83 3.64 -15.07
C GLY A 211 -8.77 4.57 -14.29
N ASP A 212 -8.29 5.18 -13.21
CA ASP A 212 -9.07 6.11 -12.40
C ASP A 212 -9.29 7.47 -13.10
N ALA A 213 -8.33 7.93 -13.90
CA ALA A 213 -8.39 9.21 -14.58
C ALA A 213 -8.82 9.09 -16.05
N PHE A 214 -7.96 8.54 -16.90
CA PHE A 214 -8.12 8.53 -18.35
C PHE A 214 -9.33 7.69 -18.79
N PHE A 215 -9.55 6.49 -18.22
CA PHE A 215 -10.71 5.70 -18.62
C PHE A 215 -12.02 6.35 -18.17
N ALA A 216 -12.04 6.98 -16.99
CA ALA A 216 -13.20 7.75 -16.53
C ALA A 216 -13.53 8.90 -17.48
N GLU A 217 -12.52 9.64 -17.95
CA GLU A 217 -12.69 10.73 -18.90
C GLU A 217 -13.14 10.22 -20.28
N GLN A 218 -12.50 9.17 -20.80
CA GLN A 218 -12.94 8.51 -22.04
C GLN A 218 -14.40 8.07 -21.95
N GLY A 219 -14.80 7.51 -20.82
CA GLY A 219 -16.16 7.08 -20.58
C GLY A 219 -17.16 8.21 -20.50
N TYR A 220 -16.78 9.37 -19.94
CA TYR A 220 -17.61 10.57 -19.96
C TYR A 220 -17.82 11.10 -21.38
N LEU A 221 -16.76 11.12 -22.19
CA LEU A 221 -16.81 11.61 -23.58
C LEU A 221 -17.60 10.68 -24.53
N MET A 222 -17.64 9.37 -24.26
CA MET A 222 -18.41 8.40 -25.03
C MET A 222 -19.85 8.18 -24.53
N ALA A 223 -20.18 8.65 -23.33
CA ALA A 223 -21.47 8.36 -22.72
C ALA A 223 -22.58 9.21 -23.31
N ARG A 224 -23.67 8.54 -23.71
CA ARG A 224 -24.89 9.21 -24.17
C ARG A 224 -25.63 9.89 -23.02
N ASN A 225 -25.60 9.29 -21.84
CA ASN A 225 -26.23 9.77 -20.61
C ASN A 225 -25.30 9.50 -19.41
N LYS A 226 -25.40 10.31 -18.35
CA LYS A 226 -24.63 10.13 -17.10
C LYS A 226 -24.81 8.73 -16.50
N MET A 227 -26.02 8.16 -16.56
CA MET A 227 -26.31 6.85 -15.99
C MET A 227 -25.51 5.72 -16.65
N ASP A 228 -25.24 5.81 -17.96
CA ASP A 228 -24.52 4.76 -18.68
C ASP A 228 -23.06 4.65 -18.20
N ILE A 229 -22.38 5.79 -18.02
CA ILE A 229 -21.01 5.80 -17.50
C ILE A 229 -20.96 5.34 -16.04
N TYR A 230 -21.94 5.75 -15.22
CA TYR A 230 -22.04 5.26 -13.84
C TYR A 230 -22.18 3.73 -13.81
N VAL A 231 -23.01 3.14 -14.67
CA VAL A 231 -23.18 1.68 -14.75
C VAL A 231 -21.86 0.99 -15.13
N VAL A 232 -21.12 1.51 -16.11
CA VAL A 232 -19.84 0.92 -16.53
C VAL A 232 -18.77 1.00 -15.44
N ILE A 233 -18.62 2.16 -14.77
CA ILE A 233 -17.70 2.31 -13.63
C ILE A 233 -18.09 1.35 -12.50
N MET A 234 -19.39 1.22 -12.24
CA MET A 234 -19.93 0.32 -11.22
C MET A 234 -19.61 -1.14 -11.50
N ILE A 235 -19.76 -1.59 -12.75
CA ILE A 235 -19.36 -2.94 -13.17
C ILE A 235 -17.89 -3.19 -12.82
N GLY A 236 -16.98 -2.26 -13.13
CA GLY A 236 -15.57 -2.37 -12.76
C GLY A 236 -15.36 -2.52 -11.25
N LYS A 237 -16.04 -1.70 -10.43
CA LYS A 237 -15.93 -1.74 -8.96
C LYS A 237 -16.52 -3.00 -8.32
N ILE A 238 -17.54 -3.60 -8.94
CA ILE A 238 -18.11 -4.89 -8.55
C ILE A 238 -17.12 -5.99 -8.88
N ILE A 239 -16.59 -6.02 -10.12
CA ILE A 239 -15.62 -7.01 -10.56
C ILE A 239 -14.37 -6.99 -9.68
N ARG A 240 -13.87 -5.81 -9.30
CA ARG A 240 -12.78 -5.67 -8.33
C ARG A 240 -13.08 -6.34 -6.99
N ALA A 241 -14.28 -6.14 -6.46
CA ALA A 241 -14.66 -6.73 -5.18
C ALA A 241 -14.78 -8.27 -5.29
N THR A 242 -15.37 -8.75 -6.37
CA THR A 242 -15.52 -10.18 -6.64
C THR A 242 -14.18 -10.86 -6.90
N SER A 243 -13.28 -10.24 -7.67
CA SER A 243 -11.95 -10.79 -7.96
C SER A 243 -11.08 -10.87 -6.72
N SER A 244 -11.08 -9.85 -5.86
CA SER A 244 -10.41 -9.88 -4.56
C SER A 244 -11.00 -10.97 -3.65
N PHE A 245 -12.33 -11.13 -3.61
CA PHE A 245 -12.95 -12.20 -2.83
C PHE A 245 -12.50 -13.59 -3.30
N PHE A 246 -12.57 -13.83 -4.60
CA PHE A 246 -12.23 -15.12 -5.20
C PHE A 246 -10.74 -15.43 -5.03
N THR A 247 -9.89 -14.42 -5.20
CA THR A 247 -8.44 -14.53 -4.99
C THR A 247 -8.13 -14.84 -3.53
N SER A 248 -8.79 -14.18 -2.58
CA SER A 248 -8.68 -14.50 -1.15
C SER A 248 -9.02 -15.97 -0.85
N ILE A 249 -10.10 -16.49 -1.42
CA ILE A 249 -10.50 -17.89 -1.27
C ILE A 249 -9.48 -18.85 -1.89
N LEU A 250 -9.04 -18.57 -3.13
CA LEU A 250 -8.03 -19.37 -3.82
C LEU A 250 -6.73 -19.41 -3.03
N LEU A 251 -6.27 -18.26 -2.56
CA LEU A 251 -5.06 -18.12 -1.78
C LEU A 251 -5.13 -18.86 -0.44
N LYS A 252 -6.32 -18.96 0.18
CA LYS A 252 -6.52 -19.79 1.38
C LYS A 252 -6.36 -21.29 1.13
N ARG A 253 -6.63 -21.76 -0.10
CA ARG A 253 -6.42 -23.18 -0.46
C ARG A 253 -4.95 -23.52 -0.64
N VAL A 254 -4.09 -22.51 -0.84
CA VAL A 254 -2.65 -22.69 -0.97
C VAL A 254 -2.02 -22.63 0.43
N PRO A 255 -1.18 -23.61 0.82
CA PRO A 255 -0.57 -23.62 2.15
C PRO A 255 0.33 -22.41 2.35
N LYS A 256 0.32 -21.83 3.56
CA LYS A 256 1.11 -20.63 3.93
C LYS A 256 2.61 -20.77 3.64
N ARG A 257 3.17 -21.97 3.67
CA ARG A 257 4.58 -22.25 3.30
C ARG A 257 4.96 -21.81 1.87
N LEU A 258 3.96 -21.63 0.99
CA LEU A 258 4.15 -21.19 -0.40
C LEU A 258 3.78 -19.71 -0.60
N ASN A 259 3.90 -18.88 0.43
CA ASN A 259 3.57 -17.44 0.34
C ASN A 259 4.34 -16.72 -0.79
N THR A 260 5.60 -17.05 -1.01
CA THR A 260 6.38 -16.47 -2.13
C THR A 260 5.73 -16.78 -3.48
N LEU A 261 5.27 -18.01 -3.70
CA LEU A 261 4.56 -18.38 -4.92
C LEU A 261 3.22 -17.66 -5.05
N ARG A 262 2.46 -17.55 -3.94
CA ARG A 262 1.19 -16.81 -3.87
C ARG A 262 1.35 -15.35 -4.30
N ILE A 263 2.40 -14.69 -3.79
CA ILE A 263 2.76 -13.30 -4.12
C ILE A 263 3.11 -13.20 -5.60
N ILE A 264 4.04 -14.03 -6.08
CA ILE A 264 4.51 -14.01 -7.48
C ILE A 264 3.34 -14.20 -8.43
N VAL A 265 2.51 -15.22 -8.23
CA VAL A 265 1.37 -15.51 -9.11
C VAL A 265 0.35 -14.37 -9.12
N GLY A 266 0.04 -13.79 -7.96
CA GLY A 266 -0.90 -12.66 -7.88
C GLY A 266 -0.40 -11.43 -8.65
N ILE A 267 0.85 -11.03 -8.41
CA ILE A 267 1.46 -9.88 -9.07
C ILE A 267 1.58 -10.14 -10.59
N TRP A 268 2.16 -11.27 -11.01
CA TRP A 268 2.34 -11.59 -12.43
C TRP A 268 1.01 -11.66 -13.18
N THR A 269 -0.01 -12.28 -12.59
CA THR A 269 -1.34 -12.36 -13.20
C THR A 269 -1.93 -10.97 -13.41
N ALA A 270 -1.78 -10.08 -12.42
CA ALA A 270 -2.24 -8.70 -12.54
C ALA A 270 -1.45 -7.93 -13.63
N MET A 271 -0.14 -8.13 -13.74
CA MET A 271 0.68 -7.52 -14.80
C MET A 271 0.26 -7.96 -16.20
N VAL A 272 -0.01 -9.24 -16.40
CA VAL A 272 -0.48 -9.73 -17.71
C VAL A 272 -1.84 -9.13 -18.04
N LEU A 273 -2.76 -9.10 -17.08
CA LEU A 273 -4.07 -8.46 -17.26
C LEU A 273 -3.98 -6.96 -17.54
N SER A 274 -2.98 -6.26 -16.99
CA SER A 274 -2.78 -4.82 -17.25
C SER A 274 -2.46 -4.56 -18.73
N VAL A 275 -1.59 -5.39 -19.32
CA VAL A 275 -1.25 -5.31 -20.75
C VAL A 275 -2.49 -5.57 -21.62
N PHE A 276 -3.30 -6.58 -21.27
CA PHE A 276 -4.58 -6.82 -21.96
C PHE A 276 -5.56 -5.67 -21.79
N CYS A 277 -5.66 -5.08 -20.59
CA CYS A 277 -6.51 -3.94 -20.30
C CYS A 277 -6.14 -2.74 -21.18
N CYS A 278 -4.86 -2.37 -21.23
CA CYS A 278 -4.36 -1.30 -22.09
C CYS A 278 -4.57 -1.60 -23.58
N SER A 279 -4.36 -2.84 -24.01
CA SER A 279 -4.57 -3.26 -25.40
C SER A 279 -6.05 -3.16 -25.81
N VAL A 280 -6.97 -3.53 -24.93
CA VAL A 280 -8.41 -3.38 -25.15
C VAL A 280 -8.81 -1.91 -25.17
N ALA A 281 -8.28 -1.10 -24.24
CA ALA A 281 -8.54 0.33 -24.20
C ALA A 281 -8.07 1.05 -25.47
N TRP A 282 -6.87 0.71 -25.95
CA TRP A 282 -6.37 1.17 -27.25
C TRP A 282 -7.32 0.79 -28.39
N ARG A 283 -7.80 -0.46 -28.44
CA ARG A 283 -8.74 -0.90 -29.48
C ARG A 283 -10.09 -0.18 -29.41
N VAL A 284 -10.58 0.13 -28.20
CA VAL A 284 -11.82 0.89 -28.01
C VAL A 284 -11.64 2.31 -28.53
N GLU A 285 -10.51 2.97 -28.23
CA GLU A 285 -10.22 4.31 -28.74
C GLU A 285 -9.97 4.32 -30.25
N PHE A 286 -9.27 3.32 -30.78
CA PHE A 286 -9.05 3.20 -32.22
C PHE A 286 -10.38 3.11 -32.98
N ARG A 287 -11.31 2.26 -32.51
CA ARG A 287 -12.67 2.18 -33.07
C ARG A 287 -13.53 3.41 -32.81
N ARG A 288 -13.17 4.25 -31.83
CA ARG A 288 -13.87 5.51 -31.60
C ARG A 288 -13.66 6.49 -32.75
N LEU A 289 -12.46 6.46 -33.34
CA LEU A 289 -12.02 7.38 -34.38
C LEU A 289 -12.49 6.96 -35.79
N GLU A 290 -12.99 5.73 -35.95
CA GLU A 290 -13.53 5.25 -37.23
C GLU A 290 -14.91 5.87 -37.53
N PRO A 291 -15.07 6.60 -38.66
CA PRO A 291 -16.33 7.22 -39.02
C PRO A 291 -17.36 6.16 -39.44
N GLY A 292 -18.58 6.25 -38.90
CA GLY A 292 -19.74 5.44 -39.32
C GLY A 292 -20.23 4.40 -38.30
N LEU A 293 -19.52 4.17 -37.20
CA LEU A 293 -20.02 3.32 -36.11
C LEU A 293 -20.79 4.14 -35.06
N THR A 294 -22.05 3.80 -34.81
CA THR A 294 -22.76 4.31 -33.63
C THR A 294 -22.05 3.81 -32.38
N MET A 295 -21.66 4.74 -31.52
CA MET A 295 -20.89 4.47 -30.31
C MET A 295 -21.83 4.21 -29.13
N ASN A 296 -21.68 3.07 -28.46
CA ASN A 296 -22.42 2.74 -27.26
C ASN A 296 -21.44 2.66 -26.08
N THR A 297 -21.82 3.22 -24.93
CA THR A 297 -21.02 3.24 -23.69
C THR A 297 -20.60 1.83 -23.23
N MET A 298 -21.40 0.81 -23.55
CA MET A 298 -21.09 -0.60 -23.23
C MET A 298 -19.83 -1.13 -23.93
N ARG A 299 -19.32 -0.45 -24.96
CA ARG A 299 -18.01 -0.80 -25.57
C ARG A 299 -16.83 -0.59 -24.62
N LEU A 300 -17.00 0.23 -23.58
CA LEU A 300 -15.99 0.39 -22.53
C LEU A 300 -16.07 -0.72 -21.46
N ALA A 301 -17.15 -1.50 -21.38
CA ALA A 301 -17.27 -2.54 -20.35
C ALA A 301 -16.07 -3.50 -20.30
N PRO A 302 -15.49 -3.98 -21.43
CA PRO A 302 -14.34 -4.87 -21.40
C PRO A 302 -13.09 -4.29 -20.72
N GLN A 303 -12.75 -3.01 -20.98
CA GLN A 303 -11.58 -2.37 -20.34
C GLN A 303 -11.81 -2.18 -18.83
N TYR A 304 -13.03 -1.82 -18.41
CA TYR A 304 -13.37 -1.69 -16.99
C TYR A 304 -13.43 -3.04 -16.25
N CYS A 305 -13.89 -4.10 -16.92
CA CYS A 305 -13.85 -5.46 -16.39
C CYS A 305 -12.41 -5.93 -16.15
N LEU A 306 -11.54 -5.74 -17.14
CA LEU A 306 -10.13 -6.11 -17.04
C LEU A 306 -9.40 -5.28 -15.97
N LEU A 307 -9.68 -3.98 -15.90
CA LEU A 307 -9.13 -3.10 -14.88
C LEU A 307 -9.55 -3.55 -13.48
N GLY A 308 -10.84 -3.83 -13.26
CA GLY A 308 -11.35 -4.31 -11.97
C GLY A 308 -10.75 -5.67 -11.59
N LEU A 309 -10.63 -6.60 -12.54
CA LEU A 309 -10.04 -7.91 -12.31
C LEU A 309 -8.57 -7.79 -11.91
N MET A 310 -7.78 -7.05 -12.69
CA MET A 310 -6.38 -6.73 -12.43
C MET A 310 -6.20 -6.10 -11.05
N GLU A 311 -7.01 -5.08 -10.75
CA GLU A 311 -6.91 -4.28 -9.54
C GLU A 311 -7.22 -5.10 -8.27
N GLY A 312 -8.21 -5.99 -8.33
CA GLY A 312 -8.56 -6.86 -7.21
C GLY A 312 -7.52 -7.96 -6.96
N ILE A 313 -6.93 -8.54 -8.01
CA ILE A 313 -5.86 -9.56 -7.87
C ILE A 313 -4.56 -8.89 -7.41
N GLY A 314 -4.16 -7.80 -8.08
CA GLY A 314 -2.86 -7.16 -7.87
C GLY A 314 -2.74 -6.51 -6.50
N ARG A 315 -3.78 -5.83 -5.99
CA ARG A 315 -3.74 -5.30 -4.61
C ARG A 315 -3.59 -6.40 -3.58
N GLN A 316 -4.29 -7.51 -3.74
CA GLN A 316 -4.16 -8.61 -2.81
C GLN A 316 -2.76 -9.27 -2.85
N GLY A 317 -2.13 -9.33 -4.04
CA GLY A 317 -0.74 -9.75 -4.17
C GLY A 317 0.24 -8.80 -3.48
N LEU A 318 0.01 -7.48 -3.59
CA LEU A 318 0.81 -6.44 -2.92
C LEU A 318 0.64 -6.48 -1.40
N ASP A 319 -0.60 -6.59 -0.91
CA ASP A 319 -0.87 -6.66 0.53
C ASP A 319 -0.13 -7.85 1.16
N LEU A 320 -0.17 -9.02 0.50
CA LEU A 320 0.56 -10.21 0.95
C LEU A 320 2.09 -10.03 0.86
N PHE A 321 2.58 -9.31 -0.15
CA PHE A 321 4.01 -8.98 -0.26
C PHE A 321 4.47 -8.11 0.91
N PHE A 322 3.74 -7.04 1.20
CA PHE A 322 4.07 -6.15 2.32
C PHE A 322 3.96 -6.85 3.67
N GLU A 323 2.93 -7.68 3.87
CA GLU A 323 2.79 -8.49 5.09
C GLU A 323 4.03 -9.37 5.33
N VAL A 324 4.49 -10.08 4.29
CA VAL A 324 5.68 -10.94 4.39
C VAL A 324 6.97 -10.13 4.62
N GLN A 325 7.13 -8.97 3.98
CA GLN A 325 8.30 -8.12 4.19
C GLN A 325 8.35 -7.53 5.60
N VAL A 326 7.21 -7.07 6.12
CA VAL A 326 7.10 -6.51 7.48
C VAL A 326 7.31 -7.59 8.53
N SER A 327 6.71 -8.78 8.37
CA SER A 327 6.92 -9.89 9.30
C SER A 327 8.33 -10.49 9.23
N GLY A 328 8.96 -10.47 8.05
CA GLY A 328 10.33 -10.95 7.85
C GLY A 328 11.39 -10.05 8.49
N ALA A 329 11.14 -8.74 8.60
CA ALA A 329 12.03 -7.80 9.28
C ALA A 329 12.01 -7.92 10.83
N GLY A 330 11.02 -8.62 11.39
CA GLY A 330 10.84 -8.77 12.85
C GLY A 330 11.33 -10.09 13.45
N SER A 331 11.93 -10.98 12.67
CA SER A 331 12.41 -12.28 13.18
C SER A 331 13.94 -12.35 13.07
N PRO A 332 14.69 -12.21 14.18
CA PRO A 332 16.08 -12.64 14.19
C PRO A 332 16.04 -14.15 14.00
N THR A 333 16.56 -14.61 12.87
CA THR A 333 16.79 -16.03 12.60
C THR A 333 17.59 -16.62 13.74
N LEU A 334 16.98 -17.59 14.43
CA LEU A 334 17.56 -18.48 15.43
C LEU A 334 18.83 -19.17 14.94
#